data_AF-A0A9W9KIB1-F1
#
_entry.id   AF-A0A9W9KIB1-F1
#
_cell.length_a   1.000
_cell.length_b   1.000
_cell.length_c   1.000
_cell.angle_alpha   90.00
_cell.angle_beta   90.00
_cell.angle_gamma   90.00
#
_symmetry.space_group_name_H-M   'P 1'
#
loop_
_entity.id
_entity.type
_entity.pdbx_description
1 polymer ?
#
loop_
_entity_poly.entity_id
_entity_poly.type
_entity_poly.pdbx_seq_one_letter_code
_entity_poly.pdbx_strand_id
1 'polypeptide(L)'
;MLQNGEVVDGDLEYDGRVILYIIKADETSWINYIKPIILAKELDIPHVLSIIDTKSQWYYKVHPERYVPALKDRDPETNQNTIVFEGTACVQYLADRFDTDGKWQGRTSWEKAQILSWTAYQTAGIGATAKYWLYFIRGYPSRKEPVQLPRTIEKYVFDSTHR
;
A
#
# COMPACT_ATOMS: atom_id res chain seq x y z
N MET A 1 -18.06 17.54 -12.76
CA MET A 1 -17.15 17.53 -11.60
C MET A 1 -16.57 16.13 -11.51
N LEU A 2 -15.26 15.97 -11.37
CA LEU A 2 -14.66 14.64 -11.21
C LEU A 2 -15.11 14.08 -9.86
N GLN A 3 -15.58 12.83 -9.83
CA GLN A 3 -16.11 12.20 -8.62
C GLN A 3 -14.96 11.60 -7.80
N ASN A 4 -14.84 12.02 -6.52
CA ASN A 4 -13.88 11.42 -5.61
C ASN A 4 -14.25 9.96 -5.34
N GLY A 5 -13.29 9.06 -5.51
CA GLY A 5 -13.48 7.64 -5.29
C GLY A 5 -14.23 6.92 -6.42
N GLU A 6 -14.28 7.49 -7.62
CA GLU A 6 -14.63 6.75 -8.83
C GLU A 6 -13.80 5.46 -8.91
N VAL A 7 -14.42 4.35 -9.31
CA VAL A 7 -13.76 3.05 -9.45
C VAL A 7 -13.62 2.72 -10.93
N VAL A 8 -12.40 2.40 -11.34
CA VAL A 8 -12.02 2.08 -12.72
C VAL A 8 -11.12 0.84 -12.73
N ASP A 9 -10.80 0.32 -13.92
CA ASP A 9 -9.90 -0.82 -14.09
C ASP A 9 -8.62 -0.43 -14.86
N GLY A 10 -7.47 -0.96 -14.44
CA GLY A 10 -6.22 -0.91 -15.21
C GLY A 10 -5.34 0.32 -14.96
N ASP A 11 -4.47 0.65 -15.92
CA ASP A 11 -3.66 1.86 -15.82
C ASP A 11 -4.41 3.08 -16.35
N LEU A 12 -4.16 4.25 -15.77
CA LEU A 12 -4.72 5.52 -16.19
C LEU A 12 -3.63 6.54 -16.45
N GLU A 13 -3.91 7.41 -17.43
CA GLU A 13 -3.21 8.68 -17.57
C GLU A 13 -3.65 9.64 -16.47
N TYR A 14 -2.74 10.51 -16.05
CA TYR A 14 -3.02 11.49 -15.01
C TYR A 14 -4.05 12.53 -15.49
N ASP A 15 -5.18 12.64 -14.79
CA ASP A 15 -6.29 13.55 -15.12
C ASP A 15 -6.47 14.68 -14.09
N GLY A 16 -5.47 14.89 -13.23
CA GLY A 16 -5.54 15.84 -12.10
C GLY A 16 -5.92 15.18 -10.78
N ARG A 17 -6.23 13.88 -10.76
CA ARG A 17 -6.49 13.10 -9.55
C ARG A 17 -5.32 12.17 -9.22
N VAL A 18 -5.16 11.89 -7.93
CA VAL A 18 -4.32 10.77 -7.47
C VAL A 18 -4.97 9.46 -7.90
N ILE A 19 -4.22 8.61 -8.61
CA ILE A 19 -4.66 7.27 -8.98
C ILE A 19 -4.17 6.30 -7.90
N LEU A 20 -5.09 5.71 -7.14
CA LEU A 20 -4.78 4.70 -6.13
C LEU A 20 -4.97 3.31 -6.74
N TYR A 21 -3.88 2.56 -6.92
CA TYR A 21 -3.92 1.18 -7.41
C TYR A 21 -4.22 0.21 -6.28
N ILE A 22 -5.31 -0.54 -6.45
CA ILE A 22 -5.83 -1.52 -5.49
C ILE A 22 -6.21 -2.82 -6.20
N ILE A 23 -6.54 -3.84 -5.42
CA ILE A 23 -7.20 -5.04 -5.93
C ILE A 23 -8.61 -5.12 -5.35
N LYS A 24 -9.49 -5.87 -6.02
CA LYS A 24 -10.81 -6.18 -5.46
C LYS A 24 -10.65 -6.83 -4.08
N ALA A 25 -11.37 -6.30 -3.10
CA ALA A 25 -11.27 -6.78 -1.73
C ALA A 25 -11.72 -8.24 -1.59
N ASP A 26 -10.94 -9.01 -0.83
CA ASP A 26 -11.35 -10.26 -0.20
C ASP A 26 -11.30 -10.09 1.32
N GLU A 27 -11.44 -11.16 2.10
CA GLU A 27 -11.44 -11.09 3.56
C GLU A 27 -10.19 -10.42 4.17
N THR A 28 -9.06 -10.43 3.46
CA THR A 28 -7.74 -10.07 4.01
C THR A 28 -6.96 -9.06 3.17
N SER A 29 -7.29 -8.90 1.89
CA SER A 29 -6.46 -8.15 0.95
C SER A 29 -6.51 -6.63 1.12
N TRP A 30 -7.52 -6.11 1.82
CA TRP A 30 -7.81 -4.67 1.92
C TRP A 30 -7.01 -3.92 2.98
N ILE A 31 -6.48 -4.61 3.99
CA ILE A 31 -5.93 -4.00 5.20
C ILE A 31 -4.80 -3.01 4.89
N ASN A 32 -4.02 -3.25 3.83
CA ASN A 32 -2.93 -2.36 3.46
C ASN A 32 -3.39 -1.18 2.59
N TYR A 33 -4.22 -1.43 1.57
CA TYR A 33 -4.61 -0.37 0.64
C TYR A 33 -5.73 0.53 1.15
N ILE A 34 -6.46 0.13 2.19
CA ILE A 34 -7.48 1.00 2.81
C ILE A 34 -6.87 2.24 3.47
N LYS A 35 -5.61 2.16 3.94
CA LYS A 35 -4.93 3.24 4.67
C LYS A 35 -4.81 4.51 3.81
N PRO A 36 -4.23 4.48 2.59
CA PRO A 36 -4.18 5.66 1.73
C PRO A 36 -5.58 6.10 1.26
N ILE A 37 -6.56 5.20 1.12
CA ILE A 37 -7.95 5.58 0.77
C ILE A 37 -8.58 6.40 1.90
N ILE A 38 -8.41 5.98 3.16
CA ILE A 38 -8.91 6.72 4.32
C ILE A 38 -8.31 8.12 4.32
N LEU A 39 -6.98 8.24 4.23
CA LEU A 39 -6.34 9.55 4.25
C LEU A 39 -6.78 10.43 3.07
N ALA A 40 -6.89 9.87 1.85
CA ALA A 40 -7.39 10.60 0.70
C ALA A 40 -8.80 11.16 0.90
N LYS A 41 -9.67 10.42 1.60
CA LYS A 41 -11.01 10.89 1.97
C LYS A 41 -10.96 11.97 3.06
N GLU A 42 -10.17 11.76 4.11
CA GLU A 42 -10.06 12.70 5.22
C GLU A 42 -9.46 14.06 4.83
N LEU A 43 -8.64 14.08 3.77
CA LEU A 43 -8.03 15.29 3.21
C LEU A 43 -8.77 15.82 1.98
N ASP A 44 -9.93 15.26 1.62
CA ASP A 44 -10.70 15.62 0.42
C ASP A 44 -9.86 15.63 -0.88
N ILE A 45 -8.85 14.76 -0.96
CA ILE A 45 -7.93 14.67 -2.10
C ILE A 45 -8.70 14.19 -3.33
N PRO A 46 -8.62 14.88 -4.47
CA PRO A 46 -9.14 14.36 -5.74
C PRO A 46 -8.47 13.04 -6.08
N HIS A 47 -9.23 11.93 -6.07
CA HIS A 47 -8.69 10.60 -6.28
C HIS A 47 -9.62 9.68 -7.08
N VAL A 48 -9.01 8.71 -7.76
CA VAL A 48 -9.66 7.59 -8.44
C VAL A 48 -9.09 6.27 -7.90
N LEU A 49 -9.96 5.28 -7.70
CA LEU A 49 -9.58 3.93 -7.28
C LEU A 49 -9.46 3.05 -8.52
N SER A 50 -8.24 2.66 -8.86
CA SER A 50 -8.02 1.76 -9.98
C SER A 50 -7.82 0.32 -9.50
N ILE A 51 -8.71 -0.57 -9.95
CA ILE A 51 -8.60 -2.01 -9.73
C ILE A 51 -7.62 -2.57 -10.77
N ILE A 52 -6.55 -3.21 -10.29
CA ILE A 52 -5.51 -3.80 -11.15
C ILE A 52 -5.49 -5.32 -11.04
N ASP A 53 -5.01 -5.96 -12.11
CA ASP A 53 -4.54 -7.34 -12.06
C ASP A 53 -3.04 -7.35 -11.77
N THR A 54 -2.65 -7.86 -10.60
CA THR A 54 -1.24 -7.96 -10.18
C THR A 54 -0.40 -8.86 -11.07
N LYS A 55 -1.02 -9.64 -11.97
CA LYS A 55 -0.31 -10.47 -12.96
C LYS A 55 -0.01 -9.73 -14.25
N SER A 56 -0.61 -8.57 -14.48
CA SER A 56 -0.41 -7.79 -15.70
C SER A 56 1.03 -7.29 -15.84
N GLN A 57 1.59 -7.39 -17.06
CA GLN A 57 2.98 -7.02 -17.32
C GLN A 57 3.25 -5.52 -17.16
N TRP A 58 2.28 -4.67 -17.46
CA TRP A 58 2.45 -3.21 -17.32
C TRP A 58 2.66 -2.79 -15.86
N TYR A 59 2.16 -3.55 -14.89
CA TYR A 59 2.21 -3.18 -13.48
C TYR A 59 3.63 -3.24 -12.89
N TYR A 60 4.59 -3.89 -13.57
CA TYR A 60 6.01 -3.79 -13.23
C TYR A 60 6.56 -2.35 -13.30
N LYS A 61 5.92 -1.47 -14.07
CA LYS A 61 6.26 -0.04 -14.11
C LYS A 61 5.86 0.70 -12.83
N VAL A 62 4.93 0.13 -12.05
CA VAL A 62 4.42 0.71 -10.80
C VAL A 62 5.09 0.07 -9.59
N HIS A 63 5.19 -1.26 -9.57
CA HIS A 63 5.75 -2.00 -8.44
C HIS A 63 6.56 -3.21 -8.92
N PRO A 64 7.83 -3.37 -8.50
CA PRO A 64 8.70 -4.47 -8.96
C PRO A 64 8.14 -5.86 -8.61
N GLU A 65 7.62 -6.03 -7.40
CA GLU A 65 6.91 -7.27 -6.96
C GLU A 65 5.40 -7.28 -7.25
N ARG A 66 4.86 -6.23 -7.90
CA ARG A 66 3.44 -6.12 -8.25
C ARG A 66 2.48 -6.21 -7.05
N TYR A 67 2.83 -5.59 -5.92
CA TYR A 67 1.94 -5.45 -4.77
C TYR A 67 1.11 -4.17 -4.80
N VAL A 68 0.05 -4.16 -3.98
CA VAL A 68 -0.78 -2.99 -3.66
C VAL A 68 -0.74 -2.74 -2.14
N PRO A 69 -0.95 -1.50 -1.67
CA PRO A 69 -1.23 -0.30 -2.45
C PRO A 69 0.00 0.23 -3.20
N ALA A 70 -0.29 0.92 -4.29
CA ALA A 70 0.59 1.89 -4.91
C ALA A 70 -0.25 3.07 -5.40
N LEU A 71 0.38 4.20 -5.70
CA LEU A 71 -0.29 5.35 -6.29
C LEU A 71 0.53 5.96 -7.42
N LYS A 72 -0.19 6.59 -8.34
CA LYS A 72 0.36 7.48 -9.37
C LYS A 72 -0.22 8.88 -9.16
N ASP A 73 0.66 9.86 -9.21
CA ASP A 73 0.34 11.29 -9.18
C ASP A 73 1.29 12.02 -10.13
N ARG A 74 1.15 13.34 -10.25
CA ARG A 74 2.02 14.18 -11.04
C ARG A 74 2.54 15.33 -10.21
N ASP A 75 3.85 15.44 -10.06
CA ASP A 75 4.47 16.53 -9.31
C ASP A 75 4.11 17.89 -9.94
N PRO A 76 3.60 18.87 -9.18
CA PRO A 76 3.10 20.11 -9.75
C PRO A 76 4.22 21.07 -10.17
N GLU A 77 5.44 20.91 -9.65
CA GLU A 77 6.58 21.78 -9.95
C GLU A 77 7.36 21.29 -11.19
N THR A 78 7.64 20.00 -11.25
CA THR A 78 8.44 19.35 -12.30
C THR A 78 7.60 18.74 -13.40
N ASN A 79 6.29 18.59 -13.18
CA ASN A 79 5.33 17.96 -14.09
C ASN A 79 5.66 16.48 -14.41
N GLN A 80 6.49 15.85 -13.57
CA GLN A 80 6.89 14.44 -13.70
C GLN A 80 5.86 13.51 -13.05
N ASN A 81 5.70 12.31 -13.62
CA ASN A 81 4.90 11.26 -12.99
C ASN A 81 5.60 10.78 -11.72
N THR A 82 4.87 10.78 -10.61
CA THR A 82 5.30 10.23 -9.33
C THR A 82 4.63 8.88 -9.12
N ILE A 83 5.43 7.84 -8.90
CA ILE A 83 4.96 6.52 -8.48
C ILE A 83 5.42 6.30 -7.04
N VAL A 84 4.49 5.98 -6.16
CA VAL A 84 4.77 5.62 -4.77
C VAL A 84 4.16 4.26 -4.48
N PHE A 85 4.93 3.34 -3.94
CA PHE A 85 4.47 2.03 -3.51
C PHE A 85 4.89 1.80 -2.06
N GLU A 86 4.27 0.80 -1.41
CA GLU A 86 4.29 0.57 0.03
C GLU A 86 3.28 1.48 0.78
N GLY A 87 2.50 0.90 1.69
CA GLY A 87 1.33 1.56 2.27
C GLY A 87 1.67 2.74 3.17
N THR A 88 2.75 2.66 3.96
CA THR A 88 3.22 3.77 4.78
C THR A 88 3.82 4.87 3.92
N ALA A 89 4.60 4.54 2.89
CA ALA A 89 5.10 5.52 1.94
C ALA A 89 3.96 6.26 1.19
N CYS A 90 2.92 5.54 0.78
CA CYS A 90 1.73 6.15 0.16
C CYS A 90 1.05 7.16 1.10
N VAL A 91 0.84 6.79 2.37
CA VAL A 91 0.20 7.67 3.37
C VAL A 91 1.08 8.89 3.65
N GLN A 92 2.39 8.71 3.79
CA GLN A 92 3.34 9.81 4.00
C GLN A 92 3.32 10.79 2.81
N TYR A 93 3.37 10.28 1.58
CA TYR A 93 3.28 11.10 0.38
C TYR A 93 2.01 11.94 0.33
N LEU A 94 0.84 11.32 0.60
CA LEU A 94 -0.43 12.04 0.61
C LEU A 94 -0.47 13.13 1.69
N ALA A 95 0.06 12.84 2.88
CA ALA A 95 0.12 13.83 3.95
C ALA A 95 1.07 14.98 3.56
N ASP A 96 2.30 14.69 3.15
CA ASP A 96 3.28 15.72 2.78
C ASP A 96 2.77 16.63 1.65
N ARG A 97 2.06 16.06 0.68
CA ARG A 97 1.58 16.79 -0.50
C ARG A 97 0.28 17.58 -0.27
N PHE A 98 -0.66 17.02 0.50
CA PHE A 98 -2.03 17.56 0.57
C PHE A 98 -2.45 18.04 1.96
N ASP A 99 -1.75 17.64 3.03
CA ASP A 99 -2.02 18.09 4.40
C ASP A 99 -1.35 19.45 4.68
N THR A 100 -1.87 20.52 4.06
CA THR A 100 -1.25 21.85 4.07
C THR A 100 -1.20 22.51 5.45
N ASP A 101 -2.03 22.09 6.40
CA ASP A 101 -2.06 22.62 7.76
C ASP A 101 -1.30 21.75 8.78
N GLY A 102 -0.70 20.65 8.32
CA GLY A 102 0.10 19.73 9.12
C GLY A 102 -0.69 18.92 10.16
N LYS A 103 -2.01 18.76 10.02
CA LYS A 103 -2.86 18.01 10.95
C LYS A 103 -2.52 16.51 10.97
N TRP A 104 -2.14 15.94 9.83
CA TRP A 104 -1.80 14.53 9.62
C TRP A 104 -0.29 14.27 9.50
N GLN A 105 0.46 15.14 8.82
CA GLN A 105 1.92 15.01 8.70
C GLN A 105 2.68 15.52 9.92
N GLY A 106 2.05 16.34 10.77
CA GLY A 106 2.72 17.04 11.87
C GLY A 106 3.44 18.31 11.39
N ARG A 107 3.56 19.27 12.30
CA ARG A 107 4.07 20.63 12.04
C ARG A 107 5.50 20.81 12.54
N THR A 108 5.91 20.01 13.52
CA THR A 108 7.26 20.09 14.12
C THR A 108 8.05 18.81 13.89
N SER A 109 9.37 18.90 14.01
CA SER A 109 10.25 17.72 13.93
C SER A 109 9.90 16.66 14.97
N TRP A 110 9.43 17.08 16.15
CA TRP A 110 8.99 16.16 17.19
C TRP A 110 7.73 15.41 16.78
N GLU A 111 6.69 16.11 16.29
CA GLU A 111 5.45 15.48 15.82
C GLU A 111 5.72 14.52 14.66
N LYS A 112 6.49 14.97 13.66
CA LYS A 112 6.93 14.15 12.52
C LYS A 112 7.66 12.90 12.97
N ALA A 113 8.54 13.00 13.96
CA ALA A 113 9.26 11.85 14.51
C ALA A 113 8.32 10.85 15.22
N GLN A 114 7.31 11.33 15.96
CA GLN A 114 6.32 10.45 16.59
C GLN A 114 5.51 9.70 15.53
N ILE A 115 4.99 10.41 14.53
CA ILE A 115 4.19 9.84 13.44
C ILE A 115 5.00 8.80 12.66
N LEU A 116 6.23 9.14 12.28
CA LEU A 116 7.12 8.23 11.57
C LEU A 116 7.43 6.98 12.40
N SER A 117 7.74 7.14 13.69
CA SER A 117 8.06 6.00 14.56
C SER A 117 6.92 4.98 14.63
N TRP A 118 5.68 5.46 14.82
CA TRP A 118 4.51 4.58 14.90
C TRP A 118 4.12 3.95 13.56
N THR A 119 4.21 4.70 12.46
CA THR A 119 3.90 4.18 11.12
C THR A 119 4.94 3.16 10.66
N ALA A 120 6.23 3.42 10.91
CA ALA A 120 7.30 2.46 10.67
C ALA A 120 7.14 1.19 11.53
N TYR A 121 6.78 1.33 12.81
CA TYR A 121 6.49 0.19 13.68
C TYR A 121 5.28 -0.63 13.20
N GLN A 122 4.25 0.03 12.66
CA GLN A 122 3.10 -0.67 12.07
C GLN A 122 3.54 -1.51 10.85
N THR A 123 4.33 -0.95 9.93
CA THR A 123 4.83 -1.68 8.75
C THR A 123 5.77 -2.83 9.15
N ALA A 124 6.79 -2.55 9.95
CA ALA A 124 7.86 -3.51 10.24
C ALA A 124 7.49 -4.54 11.32
N GLY A 125 6.66 -4.15 12.29
CA GLY A 125 6.31 -4.97 13.45
C GLY A 125 4.92 -5.57 13.35
N ILE A 126 3.90 -4.76 13.68
CA ILE A 126 2.52 -5.23 13.88
C ILE A 126 1.95 -5.85 12.59
N GLY A 127 2.08 -5.16 11.46
CA GLY A 127 1.49 -5.61 10.19
C GLY A 127 2.08 -6.94 9.71
N ALA A 128 3.40 -7.07 9.75
CA ALA A 128 4.08 -8.31 9.39
C ALA A 128 3.69 -9.46 10.32
N THR A 129 3.71 -9.21 11.63
CA THR A 129 3.42 -10.24 12.65
C THR A 129 1.95 -10.67 12.63
N ALA A 130 1.01 -9.74 12.48
CA ALA A 130 -0.43 -10.04 12.47
C ALA A 130 -0.82 -10.97 11.31
N LYS A 131 -0.21 -10.80 10.13
CA LYS A 131 -0.43 -11.69 8.99
C LYS A 131 -0.01 -13.13 9.31
N TYR A 132 1.18 -13.31 9.88
CA TYR A 132 1.66 -14.62 10.29
C TYR A 132 0.80 -15.21 11.41
N TRP A 133 0.40 -14.39 12.38
CA TRP A 133 -0.46 -14.81 13.47
C TRP A 133 -1.81 -15.35 12.98
N LEU A 134 -2.48 -14.64 12.07
CA LEU A 134 -3.72 -15.10 11.44
C LEU A 134 -3.52 -16.39 10.63
N TYR A 135 -2.42 -16.46 9.86
CA TYR A 135 -2.07 -17.63 9.08
C TYR A 135 -1.83 -18.86 9.97
N PHE A 136 -1.08 -18.71 11.06
CA PHE A 136 -0.79 -19.78 12.01
C PHE A 136 -2.02 -20.20 12.82
N ILE A 137 -2.87 -19.28 13.27
CA ILE A 137 -4.11 -19.65 13.96
C ILE A 137 -5.03 -20.49 13.06
N ARG A 138 -5.20 -20.07 11.80
CA ARG A 138 -6.06 -20.79 10.84
C ARG A 138 -5.47 -22.11 10.36
N GLY A 139 -4.15 -22.16 10.14
CA GLY A 139 -3.47 -23.36 9.62
C GLY A 139 -3.00 -24.34 10.70
N TYR A 140 -2.78 -23.88 11.94
CA TYR A 140 -2.10 -24.61 13.01
C TYR A 140 -2.71 -24.33 14.39
N PRO A 141 -4.00 -24.68 14.61
CA PRO A 141 -4.72 -24.32 15.83
C PRO A 141 -4.19 -25.01 17.10
N SER A 142 -3.33 -26.04 16.99
CA SER A 142 -2.73 -26.72 18.13
C SER A 142 -1.21 -26.89 17.98
N ARG A 143 -0.47 -26.72 19.08
CA ARG A 143 0.98 -26.95 19.15
C ARG A 143 1.38 -28.43 19.20
N LYS A 144 0.41 -29.36 19.25
CA LYS A 144 0.71 -30.77 19.51
C LYS A 144 1.37 -31.48 18.32
N GLU A 145 1.12 -31.03 17.09
CA GLU A 145 1.69 -31.61 15.86
C GLU A 145 1.90 -30.52 14.79
N PRO A 146 3.03 -29.79 14.80
CA PRO A 146 3.29 -28.78 13.79
C PRO A 146 3.62 -29.43 12.43
N VAL A 147 2.73 -29.31 11.45
CA VAL A 147 3.01 -29.69 10.05
C VAL A 147 4.07 -28.73 9.48
N GLN A 148 5.18 -29.23 8.95
CA GLN A 148 6.15 -28.39 8.23
C GLN A 148 5.46 -27.65 7.08
N LEU A 149 5.88 -26.42 6.77
CA LEU A 149 5.29 -25.59 5.71
C LEU A 149 5.97 -25.86 4.34
N PRO A 150 5.44 -26.75 3.48
CA PRO A 150 6.12 -27.12 2.23
C PRO A 150 6.29 -25.94 1.26
N ARG A 151 5.28 -25.05 1.14
CA ARG A 151 5.27 -23.98 0.11
C ARG A 151 6.22 -22.82 0.38
N THR A 152 6.55 -22.54 1.64
CA THR A 152 7.42 -21.41 1.99
C THR A 152 8.86 -21.73 1.62
N ILE A 153 9.30 -22.97 1.87
CA ILE A 153 10.67 -23.42 1.57
C ILE A 153 10.89 -23.49 0.07
N GLU A 154 9.97 -24.06 -0.70
CA GLU A 154 10.10 -24.18 -2.17
C GLU A 154 10.27 -22.81 -2.85
N LYS A 155 9.50 -21.80 -2.44
CA LYS A 155 9.61 -20.45 -3.04
C LYS A 155 10.98 -19.81 -2.75
N TYR A 156 11.49 -19.90 -1.51
CA TYR A 156 12.79 -19.32 -1.15
C TYR A 156 13.99 -20.11 -1.72
N VAL A 157 13.86 -21.43 -1.89
CA VAL A 157 14.89 -22.27 -2.50
C VAL A 157 14.92 -22.08 -4.03
N PHE A 158 13.77 -21.91 -4.68
CA PHE A 158 13.71 -21.65 -6.11
C PHE A 158 14.23 -20.25 -6.49
N ASP A 159 13.93 -19.22 -5.69
CA ASP A 159 14.36 -17.84 -5.95
C ASP A 159 15.86 -17.60 -5.64
N SER A 160 16.47 -18.41 -4.78
CA SER A 160 17.91 -18.35 -4.48
C SER A 160 18.79 -19.12 -5.47
N THR A 161 18.21 -19.95 -6.34
CA THR A 161 18.93 -20.75 -7.36
C THR A 161 18.89 -20.12 -8.76
N HIS A 162 18.18 -19.00 -8.94
CA HIS A 162 18.04 -18.28 -10.21
C HIS A 162 18.53 -16.82 -10.15
N ARG A 163 19.34 -16.46 -9.15
CA ARG A 163 20.10 -15.19 -9.11
C ARG A 163 21.54 -15.38 -9.53
#